data_AF-A0A0D7ED84-F1
#
_entry.id   AF-A0A0D7ED84-F1
#
_cell.length_a   1.000
_cell.length_b   1.000
_cell.length_c   1.000
_cell.angle_alpha   90.00
_cell.angle_beta   90.00
_cell.angle_gamma   90.00
#
_symmetry.space_group_name_H-M   'P 1'
#
loop_
_entity.id
_entity.type
_entity.pdbx_description
1 polymer ?
#
loop_
_entity_poly.entity_id
_entity_poly.type
_entity_poly.pdbx_seq_one_letter_code
_entity_poly.pdbx_strand_id
1 'polypeptide(L)'
;MNACASAAMLAAGLLLAAAAHAQPIELDGIELSRDVPCLGKDVNISGNANKISLTGDCGVVQVYGTDHEISLEKASALEVSGIGNTVTAESVDRLTVDTNKNYIRTTILGRGQTAIVEVSGAEHRLELAFDGPAQVTLDGIDNRLQWSGDEPAMSLSGVGHQIDRQ
;
A
#
# COMPACT_ATOMS: atom_id res chain seq x y z
N MET A 1 27.97 28.06 63.71
CA MET A 1 26.50 28.15 63.81
C MET A 1 25.97 28.65 62.46
N ASN A 2 25.20 27.78 61.80
CA ASN A 2 24.16 28.00 60.77
C ASN A 2 24.51 28.89 59.56
N ALA A 3 24.76 28.31 58.38
CA ALA A 3 23.79 27.73 57.42
C ALA A 3 22.99 28.80 56.66
N CYS A 4 23.21 28.88 55.33
CA CYS A 4 22.17 29.23 54.36
C CYS A 4 22.60 28.71 52.99
N ALA A 5 22.20 27.47 52.69
CA ALA A 5 22.31 26.86 51.38
C ALA A 5 21.33 27.55 50.43
N SER A 6 21.81 28.03 49.27
CA SER A 6 20.95 28.37 48.15
C SER A 6 21.01 27.23 47.14
N ALA A 7 19.96 26.41 47.17
CA ALA A 7 19.72 25.33 46.23
C ALA A 7 19.37 25.94 44.86
N ALA A 8 20.28 25.83 43.89
CA ALA A 8 19.96 26.07 42.50
C ALA A 8 19.26 24.82 41.93
N MET A 9 17.92 24.82 41.94
CA MET A 9 17.15 23.83 41.19
C MET A 9 17.29 24.11 39.69
N LEU A 10 18.08 23.30 39.00
CA LEU A 10 17.99 23.15 37.55
C LEU A 10 16.81 22.22 37.23
N ALA A 11 15.66 22.81 36.91
CA ALA A 11 14.52 22.07 36.35
C ALA A 11 14.82 21.74 34.88
N ALA A 12 15.30 20.52 34.62
CA ALA A 12 15.39 19.98 33.26
C ALA A 12 13.97 19.64 32.77
N GLY A 13 13.40 20.50 31.92
CA GLY A 13 12.15 20.22 31.23
C GLY A 13 12.35 19.10 30.22
N LEU A 14 11.79 17.92 30.49
CA LEU A 14 11.62 16.88 29.47
C LEU A 14 10.59 17.39 28.45
N LEU A 15 11.07 17.80 27.27
CA LEU A 15 10.24 17.92 26.08
C LEU A 15 9.85 16.50 25.64
N LEU A 16 8.71 16.02 26.12
CA LEU A 16 8.02 14.89 25.49
C LEU A 16 7.57 15.38 24.10
N ALA A 17 8.38 15.11 23.08
CA ALA A 17 7.94 15.21 21.70
C ALA A 17 6.83 14.17 21.51
N ALA A 18 5.57 14.60 21.64
CA ALA A 18 4.45 13.80 21.21
C ALA A 18 4.62 13.58 19.71
N ALA A 19 4.95 12.35 19.31
CA ALA A 19 4.81 11.97 17.92
C ALA A 19 3.34 12.17 17.56
N ALA A 20 3.04 13.22 16.80
CA ALA A 20 1.71 13.40 16.23
C ALA A 20 1.57 12.35 15.14
N HIS A 21 1.03 11.19 15.48
CA HIS A 21 0.61 10.21 14.50
C HIS A 21 -0.50 10.87 13.68
N ALA A 22 -0.21 11.18 12.41
CA ALA A 22 -1.21 11.74 11.51
C ALA A 22 -2.34 10.73 11.34
N GLN A 23 -3.58 11.16 11.56
CA GLN A 23 -4.74 10.30 11.33
C GLN A 23 -4.83 9.92 9.84
N PRO A 24 -5.18 8.65 9.52
CA PRO A 24 -5.44 8.24 8.15
C PRO A 24 -6.53 9.10 7.50
N ILE A 25 -6.45 9.22 6.18
CA ILE A 25 -7.52 9.80 5.37
C ILE A 25 -8.56 8.71 5.14
N GLU A 26 -9.78 8.93 5.63
CA GLU A 26 -10.91 8.01 5.46
C GLU A 26 -11.78 8.42 4.27
N LEU A 27 -11.97 7.50 3.32
CA LEU A 27 -12.79 7.67 2.12
C LEU A 27 -13.81 6.54 2.04
N ASP A 28 -14.86 6.66 2.86
CA ASP A 28 -15.98 5.72 2.90
C ASP A 28 -17.18 6.25 2.11
N GLY A 29 -17.75 5.40 1.25
CA GLY A 29 -18.92 5.80 0.47
C GLY A 29 -19.36 4.83 -0.62
N ILE A 30 -20.41 5.24 -1.33
CA ILE A 30 -20.94 4.57 -2.51
C ILE A 30 -20.87 5.58 -3.66
N GLU A 31 -20.26 5.19 -4.78
CA GLU A 31 -20.06 6.04 -5.96
C GLU A 31 -19.39 7.40 -5.62
N LEU A 32 -18.57 7.44 -4.56
CA LEU A 32 -17.83 8.62 -4.16
C LEU A 32 -16.77 8.94 -5.22
N SER A 33 -16.72 10.18 -5.71
CA SER A 33 -15.66 10.64 -6.61
C SER A 33 -14.90 11.82 -6.03
N ARG A 34 -13.59 11.65 -5.81
CA ARG A 34 -12.72 12.68 -5.19
C ARG A 34 -11.26 12.57 -5.61
N ASP A 35 -10.63 13.73 -5.69
CA ASP A 35 -9.17 13.87 -5.75
C ASP A 35 -8.65 14.28 -4.37
N VAL A 36 -7.62 13.59 -3.89
CA VAL A 36 -7.12 13.72 -2.52
C VAL A 36 -5.59 13.74 -2.49
N PRO A 37 -4.95 14.82 -2.00
CA PRO A 37 -3.51 14.83 -1.77
C PRO A 37 -3.18 14.03 -0.50
N CYS A 38 -2.29 13.04 -0.63
CA CYS A 38 -1.94 12.17 0.49
C CYS A 38 -1.06 12.86 1.53
N LEU A 39 -0.09 13.67 1.09
CA LEU A 39 0.86 14.38 1.98
C LEU A 39 1.58 13.43 2.96
N GLY A 40 1.93 12.23 2.50
CA GLY A 40 2.58 11.18 3.27
C GLY A 40 1.67 10.42 4.24
N LYS A 41 0.36 10.69 4.24
CA LYS A 41 -0.60 10.02 5.13
C LYS A 41 -1.04 8.68 4.57
N ASP A 42 -1.47 7.81 5.48
CA ASP A 42 -2.19 6.60 5.14
C ASP A 42 -3.60 6.96 4.63
N VAL A 43 -4.14 6.12 3.75
CA VAL A 43 -5.47 6.29 3.17
C VAL A 43 -6.22 4.98 3.30
N ASN A 44 -7.46 5.06 3.77
CA ASN A 44 -8.39 3.94 3.80
C ASN A 44 -9.58 4.27 2.90
N ILE A 45 -9.83 3.42 1.91
CA ILE A 45 -10.92 3.56 0.96
C ILE A 45 -11.87 2.38 1.18
N SER A 46 -13.13 2.69 1.47
CA SER A 46 -14.14 1.66 1.71
C SER A 46 -15.47 1.90 1.00
N GLY A 47 -16.21 0.82 0.78
CA GLY A 47 -17.59 0.84 0.32
C GLY A 47 -17.76 0.22 -1.07
N ASN A 48 -18.40 0.95 -2.00
CA ASN A 48 -18.72 0.39 -3.32
C ASN A 48 -18.61 1.42 -4.44
N ALA A 49 -18.02 1.04 -5.56
CA ALA A 49 -18.02 1.82 -6.80
C ALA A 49 -17.38 3.23 -6.68
N ASN A 50 -16.55 3.48 -5.66
CA ASN A 50 -15.84 4.75 -5.51
C ASN A 50 -14.78 4.96 -6.61
N LYS A 51 -14.60 6.21 -7.03
CA LYS A 51 -13.62 6.67 -8.02
C LYS A 51 -12.68 7.70 -7.42
N ILE A 52 -11.50 7.28 -6.97
CA ILE A 52 -10.61 8.14 -6.18
C ILE A 52 -9.28 8.35 -6.91
N SER A 53 -8.80 9.59 -6.92
CA SER A 53 -7.44 9.92 -7.33
C SER A 53 -6.62 10.39 -6.13
N LEU A 54 -5.51 9.72 -5.85
CA LEU A 54 -4.58 10.06 -4.79
C LEU A 54 -3.31 10.69 -5.38
N THR A 55 -2.92 11.86 -4.90
CA THR A 55 -1.77 12.62 -5.44
C THR A 55 -0.65 12.78 -4.42
N GLY A 56 0.58 12.85 -4.92
CA GLY A 56 1.81 12.89 -4.13
C GLY A 56 2.17 11.53 -3.52
N ASP A 57 3.07 11.57 -2.53
CA ASP A 57 3.47 10.40 -1.77
C ASP A 57 2.39 10.04 -0.74
N CYS A 58 1.87 8.82 -0.81
CA CYS A 58 1.02 8.22 0.20
C CYS A 58 1.83 7.31 1.13
N GLY A 59 1.31 7.13 2.35
CA GLY A 59 1.76 6.08 3.24
C GLY A 59 1.20 4.73 2.78
N VAL A 60 0.55 4.01 3.68
CA VAL A 60 -0.19 2.79 3.36
C VAL A 60 -1.54 3.16 2.76
N VAL A 61 -1.85 2.64 1.59
CA VAL A 61 -3.16 2.76 0.95
C VAL A 61 -3.88 1.44 1.04
N GLN A 62 -5.03 1.45 1.72
CA GLN A 62 -5.91 0.30 1.87
C GLN A 62 -7.17 0.52 1.03
N VAL A 63 -7.53 -0.46 0.21
CA VAL A 63 -8.73 -0.46 -0.62
C VAL A 63 -9.59 -1.67 -0.25
N TYR A 64 -10.70 -1.41 0.43
CA TYR A 64 -11.62 -2.43 0.94
C TYR A 64 -13.02 -2.28 0.35
N GLY A 65 -13.46 -3.22 -0.46
CA GLY A 65 -14.83 -3.19 -0.98
C GLY A 65 -14.95 -3.74 -2.38
N THR A 66 -15.89 -3.20 -3.13
CA THR A 66 -16.28 -3.76 -4.42
C THR A 66 -16.32 -2.69 -5.50
N ASP A 67 -15.77 -3.01 -6.66
CA ASP A 67 -15.81 -2.22 -7.89
C ASP A 67 -15.21 -0.80 -7.76
N HIS A 68 -14.22 -0.61 -6.89
CA HIS A 68 -13.49 0.67 -6.81
C HIS A 68 -12.63 0.92 -8.06
N GLU A 69 -12.52 2.17 -8.49
CA GLU A 69 -11.60 2.65 -9.53
C GLU A 69 -10.64 3.67 -8.90
N ILE A 70 -9.42 3.23 -8.61
CA ILE A 70 -8.43 4.01 -7.87
C ILE A 70 -7.23 4.34 -8.75
N SER A 71 -6.81 5.59 -8.73
CA SER A 71 -5.51 6.03 -9.24
C SER A 71 -4.68 6.60 -8.10
N LEU A 72 -3.39 6.28 -8.05
CA LEU A 72 -2.46 6.90 -7.11
C LEU A 72 -1.08 7.12 -7.75
N GLU A 73 -0.34 8.13 -7.30
CA GLU A 73 1.05 8.31 -7.74
C GLU A 73 1.94 7.27 -7.04
N LYS A 74 2.20 7.46 -5.75
CA LYS A 74 3.15 6.65 -4.98
C LYS A 74 2.58 6.22 -3.65
N ALA A 75 2.89 5.01 -3.20
CA ALA A 75 2.57 4.55 -1.85
C ALA A 75 3.71 3.71 -1.26
N SER A 76 3.86 3.75 0.07
CA SER A 76 4.79 2.84 0.76
C SER A 76 4.24 1.41 0.81
N ALA A 77 2.93 1.24 0.79
CA ALA A 77 2.28 -0.04 0.59
C ALA A 77 0.89 0.16 -0.03
N LEU A 78 0.48 -0.81 -0.84
CA LEU A 78 -0.88 -0.90 -1.39
C LEU A 78 -1.48 -2.25 -0.99
N GLU A 79 -2.61 -2.20 -0.31
CA GLU A 79 -3.38 -3.37 0.13
C GLU A 79 -4.76 -3.31 -0.51
N VAL A 80 -5.08 -4.29 -1.37
CA VAL A 80 -6.35 -4.35 -2.09
C VAL A 80 -7.08 -5.63 -1.71
N SER A 81 -8.18 -5.46 -0.97
CA SER A 81 -9.00 -6.54 -0.48
C SER A 81 -10.47 -6.32 -0.86
N GLY A 82 -11.08 -7.34 -1.42
CA GLY A 82 -12.45 -7.29 -1.93
C GLY A 82 -12.56 -7.69 -3.40
N ILE A 83 -13.60 -7.21 -4.08
CA ILE A 83 -14.08 -7.81 -5.33
C ILE A 83 -14.02 -6.80 -6.47
N GLY A 84 -13.33 -7.16 -7.55
CA GLY A 84 -13.44 -6.40 -8.81
C GLY A 84 -12.84 -4.99 -8.79
N ASN A 85 -11.99 -4.67 -7.81
CA ASN A 85 -11.36 -3.36 -7.71
C ASN A 85 -10.29 -3.19 -8.80
N THR A 86 -10.23 -2.00 -9.38
CA THR A 86 -9.20 -1.58 -10.35
C THR A 86 -8.33 -0.53 -9.72
N VAL A 87 -7.02 -0.79 -9.62
CA VAL A 87 -6.05 0.15 -9.06
C VAL A 87 -4.89 0.35 -10.04
N THR A 88 -4.65 1.60 -10.42
CA THR A 88 -3.46 2.00 -11.18
C THR A 88 -2.58 2.89 -10.31
N ALA A 89 -1.31 2.51 -10.14
CA ALA A 89 -0.33 3.29 -9.42
C ALA A 89 0.91 3.56 -10.27
N GLU A 90 1.61 4.69 -10.06
CA GLU A 90 2.93 4.85 -10.69
C GLU A 90 3.94 3.90 -10.05
N SER A 91 3.99 3.87 -8.71
CA SER A 91 4.84 2.94 -7.96
C SER A 91 4.36 2.65 -6.55
N VAL A 92 4.65 1.43 -6.07
CA VAL A 92 4.43 1.01 -4.68
C VAL A 92 5.63 0.21 -4.18
N ASP A 93 5.94 0.30 -2.88
CA ASP A 93 7.09 -0.46 -2.34
C ASP A 93 6.70 -1.90 -1.95
N ARG A 94 5.45 -2.09 -1.52
CA ARG A 94 4.85 -3.37 -1.15
C ARG A 94 3.43 -3.48 -1.70
N LEU A 95 3.06 -4.67 -2.15
CA LEU A 95 1.73 -4.95 -2.70
C LEU A 95 1.12 -6.19 -2.04
N THR A 96 -0.10 -6.06 -1.53
CA THR A 96 -0.94 -7.18 -1.11
C THR A 96 -2.26 -7.14 -1.86
N VAL A 97 -2.68 -8.27 -2.43
CA VAL A 97 -3.96 -8.41 -3.15
C VAL A 97 -4.66 -9.69 -2.68
N ASP A 98 -5.92 -9.58 -2.31
CA ASP A 98 -6.71 -10.73 -1.86
C ASP A 98 -8.15 -10.75 -2.40
N THR A 99 -8.87 -11.81 -2.03
CA THR A 99 -10.28 -12.08 -2.34
C THR A 99 -10.52 -12.50 -3.78
N ASN A 100 -10.95 -11.63 -4.71
CA ASN A 100 -11.11 -12.04 -6.10
C ASN A 100 -11.19 -10.87 -7.12
N LYS A 101 -10.79 -11.16 -8.37
CA LYS A 101 -11.06 -10.33 -9.56
C LYS A 101 -10.50 -8.90 -9.56
N ASN A 102 -9.60 -8.59 -8.63
CA ASN A 102 -8.92 -7.30 -8.63
C ASN A 102 -7.95 -7.17 -9.82
N TYR A 103 -7.89 -5.97 -10.42
CA TYR A 103 -6.98 -5.60 -11.50
C TYR A 103 -6.00 -4.53 -11.01
N ILE A 104 -4.71 -4.84 -11.00
CA ILE A 104 -3.67 -3.96 -10.46
C ILE A 104 -2.60 -3.69 -11.53
N ARG A 105 -2.26 -2.41 -11.72
CA ARG A 105 -1.15 -1.99 -12.56
C ARG A 105 -0.22 -1.05 -11.80
N THR A 106 1.06 -1.40 -11.65
CA THR A 106 2.04 -0.56 -10.92
C THR A 106 3.48 -0.96 -11.19
N THR A 107 4.41 -0.04 -10.90
CA THR A 107 5.82 -0.38 -10.64
C THR A 107 5.98 -0.83 -9.18
N ILE A 108 6.83 -1.82 -8.93
CA ILE A 108 7.20 -2.32 -7.61
C ILE A 108 8.64 -1.88 -7.30
N LEU A 109 8.83 -1.13 -6.22
CA LEU A 109 10.12 -0.53 -5.84
C LEU A 109 10.65 -1.11 -4.53
N GLY A 110 11.78 -1.80 -4.56
CA GLY A 110 12.41 -2.33 -3.33
C GLY A 110 13.06 -1.27 -2.42
N ARG A 111 13.30 -0.05 -2.92
CA ARG A 111 14.02 1.04 -2.23
C ARG A 111 15.32 0.60 -1.52
N GLY A 112 16.10 -0.27 -2.17
CA GLY A 112 17.34 -0.83 -1.62
C GLY A 112 17.13 -2.04 -0.70
N GLN A 113 15.90 -2.51 -0.56
CA GLN A 113 15.50 -3.75 0.09
C GLN A 113 14.79 -4.66 -0.93
N THR A 114 14.44 -5.88 -0.52
CA THR A 114 13.60 -6.77 -1.33
C THR A 114 12.15 -6.33 -1.21
N ALA A 115 11.52 -5.92 -2.31
CA ALA A 115 10.09 -5.63 -2.36
C ALA A 115 9.28 -6.91 -2.13
N ILE A 116 8.13 -6.79 -1.48
CA ILE A 116 7.24 -7.92 -1.21
C ILE A 116 5.94 -7.74 -1.99
N VAL A 117 5.55 -8.79 -2.70
CA VAL A 117 4.26 -8.90 -3.38
C VAL A 117 3.57 -10.16 -2.91
N GLU A 118 2.39 -10.02 -2.31
CA GLU A 118 1.58 -11.12 -1.82
C GLU A 118 0.23 -11.11 -2.51
N VAL A 119 -0.11 -12.21 -3.17
CA VAL A 119 -1.38 -12.38 -3.86
C VAL A 119 -2.02 -13.67 -3.38
N SER A 120 -3.26 -13.58 -2.94
CA SER A 120 -4.09 -14.73 -2.54
C SER A 120 -5.48 -14.59 -3.14
N GLY A 121 -6.29 -15.64 -3.15
CA GLY A 121 -7.64 -15.59 -3.72
C GLY A 121 -7.66 -15.97 -5.20
N ALA A 122 -8.59 -15.40 -5.97
CA ALA A 122 -8.87 -15.92 -7.32
C ALA A 122 -9.06 -14.87 -8.41
N GLU A 123 -8.65 -15.22 -9.63
CA GLU A 123 -8.89 -14.46 -10.85
C GLU A 123 -8.32 -13.03 -10.82
N HIS A 124 -7.30 -12.77 -10.00
CA HIS A 124 -6.60 -11.48 -10.01
C HIS A 124 -5.87 -11.29 -11.34
N ARG A 125 -5.81 -10.05 -11.82
CA ARG A 125 -5.01 -9.66 -12.99
C ARG A 125 -4.01 -8.60 -12.55
N LEU A 126 -2.73 -8.94 -12.58
CA LEU A 126 -1.65 -8.04 -12.18
C LEU A 126 -0.76 -7.73 -13.39
N GLU A 127 -0.47 -6.45 -13.59
CA GLU A 127 0.49 -5.93 -14.56
C GLU A 127 1.58 -5.16 -13.80
N LEU A 128 2.70 -5.83 -13.51
CA LEU A 128 3.74 -5.32 -12.61
C LEU A 128 5.05 -5.03 -13.35
N ALA A 129 5.69 -3.91 -13.05
CA ALA A 129 7.08 -3.67 -13.43
C ALA A 129 7.96 -3.73 -12.19
N PHE A 130 8.97 -4.59 -12.16
CA PHE A 130 9.88 -4.70 -11.02
C PHE A 130 11.15 -3.87 -11.28
N ASP A 131 11.45 -2.95 -10.36
CA ASP A 131 12.69 -2.17 -10.35
C ASP A 131 13.42 -2.45 -9.02
N GLY A 132 14.32 -3.42 -9.09
CA GLY A 132 15.04 -3.99 -7.96
C GLY A 132 14.55 -5.37 -7.51
N PRO A 133 15.23 -5.96 -6.50
CA PRO A 133 14.91 -7.29 -5.99
C PRO A 133 13.48 -7.35 -5.44
N ALA A 134 12.74 -8.40 -5.81
CA ALA A 134 11.39 -8.63 -5.33
C ALA A 134 11.14 -10.11 -4.99
N GLN A 135 10.30 -10.34 -3.99
CA GLN A 135 9.75 -11.65 -3.66
C GLN A 135 8.23 -11.62 -3.88
N VAL A 136 7.77 -12.52 -4.75
CA VAL A 136 6.36 -12.67 -5.11
C VAL A 136 5.86 -13.99 -4.52
N THR A 137 4.81 -13.92 -3.72
CA THR A 137 4.01 -15.08 -3.31
C THR A 137 2.68 -15.02 -4.03
N LEU A 138 2.37 -16.03 -4.83
CA LEU A 138 1.11 -16.16 -5.56
C LEU A 138 0.42 -17.45 -5.12
N ASP A 139 -0.67 -17.29 -4.36
CA ASP A 139 -1.52 -18.38 -3.90
C ASP A 139 -2.93 -18.28 -4.50
N GLY A 140 -3.58 -19.42 -4.70
CA GLY A 140 -5.01 -19.50 -5.00
C GLY A 140 -5.35 -20.03 -6.40
N ILE A 141 -6.27 -19.38 -7.11
CA ILE A 141 -6.87 -19.97 -8.33
C ILE A 141 -6.89 -18.98 -9.49
N ASP A 142 -6.37 -19.39 -10.65
CA ASP A 142 -6.52 -18.67 -11.92
C ASP A 142 -6.02 -17.21 -11.92
N ASN A 143 -5.11 -16.87 -10.99
CA ASN A 143 -4.48 -15.56 -10.96
C ASN A 143 -3.52 -15.38 -12.15
N ARG A 144 -3.55 -14.20 -12.76
CA ARG A 144 -2.69 -13.80 -13.88
C ARG A 144 -1.70 -12.74 -13.45
N LEU A 145 -0.42 -13.01 -13.61
CA LEU A 145 0.66 -12.06 -13.42
C LEU A 145 1.39 -11.82 -14.74
N GLN A 146 1.25 -10.62 -15.30
CA GLN A 146 2.12 -10.14 -16.35
C GLN A 146 3.17 -9.24 -15.73
N TRP A 147 4.45 -9.48 -16.03
CA TRP A 147 5.53 -8.71 -15.42
C TRP A 147 6.65 -8.32 -16.38
N SER A 148 7.37 -7.27 -16.03
CA SER A 148 8.56 -6.79 -16.76
C SER A 148 9.63 -6.28 -15.77
N GLY A 149 10.81 -5.95 -16.28
CA GLY A 149 11.92 -5.43 -15.47
C GLY A 149 12.79 -6.53 -14.86
N ASP A 150 13.22 -6.29 -13.62
CA ASP A 150 14.05 -7.22 -12.85
C ASP A 150 13.27 -8.50 -12.51
N GLU A 151 13.96 -9.64 -12.53
CA GLU A 151 13.32 -10.93 -12.31
C GLU A 151 13.02 -11.16 -10.81
N PRO A 152 11.75 -11.35 -10.41
CA PRO A 152 11.40 -11.58 -9.01
C PRO A 152 11.64 -13.04 -8.62
N ALA A 153 11.97 -13.27 -7.35
CA ALA A 153 11.88 -14.60 -6.75
C ALA A 153 10.42 -14.95 -6.52
N MET A 154 9.94 -16.08 -7.08
CA MET A 154 8.51 -16.45 -7.00
C MET A 154 8.28 -17.72 -6.18
N SER A 155 7.24 -17.70 -5.35
CA SER A 155 6.64 -18.86 -4.70
C SER A 155 5.20 -18.99 -5.14
N LEU A 156 4.84 -20.15 -5.71
CA LEU A 156 3.54 -20.38 -6.33
C LEU A 156 2.84 -21.56 -5.66
N SER A 157 1.58 -21.39 -5.28
CA SER A 157 0.71 -22.45 -4.76
C SER A 157 -0.71 -22.30 -5.27
N GLY A 158 -1.44 -23.41 -5.38
CA GLY A 158 -2.76 -23.42 -6.00
C GLY A 158 -2.72 -23.88 -7.46
N VAL A 159 -3.69 -23.46 -8.28
CA VAL A 159 -3.91 -24.00 -9.62
C VAL A 159 -4.31 -22.94 -10.64
N GLY A 160 -3.93 -23.16 -11.91
CA GLY A 160 -4.43 -22.39 -13.05
C GLY A 160 -3.79 -21.00 -13.26
N HIS A 161 -2.76 -20.66 -12.49
CA HIS A 161 -2.05 -19.39 -12.66
C HIS A 161 -1.46 -19.24 -14.07
N GLN A 162 -1.49 -18.00 -14.58
CA GLN A 162 -0.84 -17.63 -15.83
C GLN A 162 0.18 -16.53 -15.55
N ILE A 163 1.46 -16.84 -15.79
CA ILE A 163 2.58 -15.96 -15.45
C ILE A 163 3.38 -15.72 -16.71
N ASP A 164 3.40 -14.47 -17.16
CA ASP A 164 4.00 -14.07 -18.42
C ASP A 164 4.98 -12.91 -18.19
N ARG A 165 6.19 -13.03 -18.76
CA ARG A 165 7.14 -11.91 -18.84
C ARG A 165 6.88 -11.14 -20.14
N GLN A 166 6.79 -9.82 -20.07
CA GLN A 166 6.71 -8.92 -21.22
C GLN A 166 8.10 -8.47 -21.71
#